data_AF-A0A972F1J5-F1
#
_entry.id   AF-A0A972F1J5-F1
#
_cell.length_a   1.000
_cell.length_b   1.000
_cell.length_c   1.000
_cell.angle_alpha   90.00
_cell.angle_beta   90.00
_cell.angle_gamma   90.00
#
_symmetry.space_group_name_H-M   'P 1'
#
loop_
_entity.id
_entity.type
_entity.pdbx_description
1 polymer ?
#
loop_
_entity_poly.entity_id
_entity_poly.type
_entity_poly.pdbx_seq_one_letter_code
_entity_poly.pdbx_strand_id
1 'polypeptide(L)'
;MNGNSTHDRSPIRRIRVPVFLGVLFLSIATSFADDVTWNGGTGFWNVNTNWSPNTVPNGTAYNVFIDGGKTGVTSYVNLTTGASIGNLTLDTGDTLDINNNGGLTIAGPTVANNGTLKLSSTGGATDLRISGSVTFAGSGTLTLGGNSNNRVFGLEATPTA
;
A
#
# COMPACT_ATOMS: atom_id res chain seq x y z
N MET A 1 42.65 63.29 64.77
CA MET A 1 42.61 62.15 65.72
C MET A 1 41.27 61.47 65.58
N ASN A 2 41.31 60.19 65.21
CA ASN A 2 40.39 59.12 65.62
C ASN A 2 38.96 59.21 65.07
N GLY A 3 38.40 58.22 64.38
CA GLY A 3 38.77 56.83 64.10
C GLY A 3 37.69 56.29 63.14
N ASN A 4 37.51 55.02 62.85
CA ASN A 4 38.23 53.78 63.08
C ASN A 4 37.57 52.83 62.05
N SER A 5 38.38 51.93 61.52
CA SER A 5 38.02 50.91 60.54
C SER A 5 36.85 50.03 60.97
N THR A 6 35.98 49.67 60.03
CA THR A 6 35.30 48.37 60.02
C THR A 6 35.31 47.79 58.61
N HIS A 7 36.03 46.68 58.46
CA HIS A 7 35.90 45.76 57.32
C HIS A 7 34.60 44.97 57.49
N ASP A 8 33.77 44.89 56.45
CA ASP A 8 32.82 43.79 56.33
C ASP A 8 32.72 43.27 54.89
N ARG A 9 32.44 41.97 54.79
CA ARG A 9 32.92 41.00 53.81
C ARG A 9 31.98 40.90 52.60
N SER A 10 32.56 40.68 51.43
CA SER A 10 31.85 40.54 50.14
C SER A 10 31.14 39.19 49.98
N PRO A 11 29.89 39.14 49.47
CA PRO A 11 29.28 37.89 49.03
C PRO A 11 29.42 37.66 47.51
N ILE A 12 29.71 36.40 47.19
CA ILE A 12 30.01 35.78 45.89
C ILE A 12 28.84 35.89 44.90
N ARG A 13 29.11 36.37 43.67
CA ARG A 13 28.12 36.44 42.57
C ARG A 13 28.07 35.10 41.84
N ARG A 14 27.04 34.27 42.10
CA ARG A 14 26.83 32.98 41.42
C ARG A 14 26.41 33.19 39.95
N ILE A 15 27.23 32.73 39.01
CA ILE A 15 26.88 32.66 37.58
C ILE A 15 26.04 31.41 37.36
N ARG A 16 24.80 31.57 36.86
CA ARG A 16 23.94 30.46 36.42
C ARG A 16 24.10 30.27 34.91
N VAL A 17 24.64 29.14 34.49
CA VAL A 17 24.63 28.68 33.09
C VAL A 17 23.28 28.01 32.83
N PRO A 18 22.45 28.47 31.87
CA PRO A 18 21.24 27.75 31.54
C PRO A 18 21.58 26.50 30.72
N VAL A 19 21.17 25.33 31.20
CA VAL A 19 21.13 24.10 30.42
C VAL A 19 19.89 24.17 29.53
N PHE A 20 20.08 24.30 28.21
CA PHE A 20 18.99 24.13 27.25
C PHE A 20 18.75 22.63 27.04
N LEU A 21 17.64 22.13 27.57
CA LEU A 21 17.15 20.78 27.27
C LEU A 21 16.43 20.82 25.92
N GLY A 22 17.11 20.39 24.87
CA GLY A 22 16.51 20.26 23.53
C GLY A 22 15.49 19.12 23.52
N VAL A 23 14.21 19.44 23.25
CA VAL A 23 13.17 18.44 23.04
C VAL A 23 13.34 17.85 21.64
N LEU A 24 13.73 16.57 21.57
CA LEU A 24 13.75 15.80 20.33
C LEU A 24 12.30 15.47 19.93
N PHE A 25 11.78 16.15 18.90
CA PHE A 25 10.53 15.77 18.25
C PHE A 25 10.82 14.61 17.28
N LEU A 26 10.49 13.39 17.68
CA LEU A 26 10.43 12.25 16.77
C LEU A 26 9.09 12.33 16.04
N SER A 27 9.08 12.76 14.77
CA SER A 27 7.89 12.67 13.94
C SER A 27 7.52 11.19 13.74
N ILE A 28 6.35 10.79 14.23
CA ILE A 28 5.76 9.50 13.85
C ILE A 28 5.33 9.64 12.39
N ALA A 29 6.13 9.13 11.46
CA ALA A 29 5.71 9.01 10.07
C ALA A 29 4.72 7.85 9.98
N THR A 30 3.43 8.14 9.87
CA THR A 30 2.48 7.17 9.36
C THR A 30 2.74 7.02 7.87
N SER A 31 3.16 5.84 7.41
CA SER A 31 3.21 5.55 5.98
C SER A 31 1.79 5.38 5.47
N PHE A 32 1.31 6.32 4.68
CA PHE A 32 0.07 6.13 3.93
C PHE A 32 0.34 5.18 2.77
N ALA A 33 -0.68 4.45 2.35
CA ALA A 33 -0.61 3.69 1.13
C ALA A 33 -0.54 4.66 -0.07
N ASP A 34 0.30 4.34 -1.05
CA ASP A 34 0.46 5.11 -2.28
C ASP A 34 -0.61 4.71 -3.29
N ASP A 35 -1.39 5.69 -3.73
CA ASP A 35 -2.40 5.49 -4.76
C ASP A 35 -1.74 5.40 -6.14
N VAL A 36 -2.06 4.33 -6.88
CA VAL A 36 -1.64 4.15 -8.28
C VAL A 36 -2.83 3.74 -9.13
N THR A 37 -3.03 4.45 -10.22
CA THR A 37 -4.19 4.31 -11.08
C THR A 37 -3.78 3.84 -12.45
N TRP A 38 -4.41 2.78 -12.98
CA TRP A 38 -4.22 2.38 -14.36
C TRP A 38 -4.76 3.49 -15.28
N ASN A 39 -4.05 3.81 -16.36
CA ASN A 39 -4.40 4.97 -17.18
C ASN A 39 -5.69 4.75 -18.00
N GLY A 40 -6.03 3.50 -18.31
CA GLY A 40 -7.21 3.10 -19.08
C GLY A 40 -6.85 2.11 -20.20
N GLY A 41 -7.86 1.49 -20.82
CA GLY A 41 -7.68 0.57 -21.95
C GLY A 41 -7.01 -0.76 -21.60
N THR A 42 -6.58 -1.48 -22.65
CA THR A 42 -5.94 -2.81 -22.53
C THR A 42 -4.43 -2.69 -22.46
N GLY A 43 -3.79 -3.45 -21.57
CA GLY A 43 -2.33 -3.49 -21.49
C GLY A 43 -1.79 -4.46 -20.45
N PHE A 44 -0.48 -4.39 -20.20
CA PHE A 44 0.24 -5.23 -19.23
C PHE A 44 0.55 -4.47 -17.94
N TRP A 45 0.32 -5.12 -16.80
CA TRP A 45 0.57 -4.58 -15.45
C TRP A 45 1.99 -4.07 -15.27
N ASN A 46 3.00 -4.77 -15.82
CA ASN A 46 4.42 -4.49 -15.60
C ASN A 46 5.00 -3.37 -16.49
N VAL A 47 4.15 -2.55 -17.13
CA VAL A 47 4.57 -1.42 -17.96
C VAL A 47 4.26 -0.11 -17.22
N ASN A 48 5.29 0.62 -16.81
CA ASN A 48 5.16 1.80 -15.94
C ASN A 48 4.31 2.94 -16.54
N THR A 49 4.36 3.16 -17.86
CA THR A 49 3.59 4.21 -18.54
C THR A 49 2.09 3.90 -18.62
N ASN A 50 1.66 2.69 -18.24
CA ASN A 50 0.25 2.36 -18.13
C ASN A 50 -0.35 2.76 -16.76
N TRP A 51 0.47 3.28 -15.84
CA TRP A 51 0.06 3.73 -14.52
C TRP A 51 0.24 5.24 -14.35
N SER A 52 -0.54 5.83 -13.45
CA SER A 52 -0.36 7.18 -12.94
C SER A 52 -0.29 7.13 -11.41
N PRO A 53 0.79 7.62 -10.77
CA PRO A 53 2.05 8.02 -11.40
C PRO A 53 2.71 6.84 -12.17
N ASN A 54 3.74 7.12 -12.99
CA ASN A 54 4.45 6.12 -13.82
C ASN A 54 5.26 5.11 -12.99
N THR A 55 4.58 4.39 -12.10
CA THR A 55 5.10 3.44 -11.12
C THR A 55 4.28 2.17 -11.23
N VAL A 56 4.96 1.04 -11.42
CA VAL A 56 4.29 -0.27 -11.41
C VAL A 56 4.01 -0.67 -9.97
N PRO A 57 2.74 -0.88 -9.55
CA PRO A 57 2.43 -1.37 -8.21
C PRO A 57 3.05 -2.73 -7.97
N ASN A 58 3.95 -2.80 -6.98
CA ASN A 58 4.49 -4.04 -6.45
C ASN A 58 5.01 -3.83 -5.02
N GLY A 59 4.10 -3.94 -4.06
CA GLY A 59 4.31 -3.72 -2.63
C GLY A 59 2.97 -3.56 -1.91
N THR A 60 2.89 -3.97 -0.65
CA THR A 60 1.64 -3.91 0.14
C THR A 60 1.21 -2.49 0.51
N ALA A 61 2.06 -1.49 0.24
CA ALA A 61 1.74 -0.09 0.42
C ALA A 61 0.93 0.49 -0.75
N TYR A 62 0.64 -0.24 -1.83
CA TYR A 62 -0.11 0.34 -2.96
C TYR A 62 -1.62 0.15 -2.82
N ASN A 63 -2.37 1.24 -2.98
CA ASN A 63 -3.79 1.21 -3.33
C ASN A 63 -3.90 1.24 -4.85
N VAL A 64 -4.33 0.14 -5.44
CA VAL A 64 -4.46 0.02 -6.88
C VAL A 64 -5.88 0.34 -7.32
N PHE A 65 -6.00 1.27 -8.25
CA PHE A 65 -7.25 1.59 -8.94
C PHE A 65 -7.11 1.18 -10.39
N ILE A 66 -7.92 0.22 -10.85
CA ILE A 66 -8.01 -0.03 -12.28
C ILE A 66 -8.87 1.07 -12.87
N ASP A 67 -8.23 1.87 -13.71
CA ASP A 67 -8.77 3.00 -14.45
C ASP A 67 -9.25 4.21 -13.63
N GLY A 68 -9.57 4.02 -12.35
CA GLY A 68 -9.95 5.09 -11.42
C GLY A 68 -11.36 5.62 -11.65
N GLY A 69 -12.28 4.77 -12.09
CA GLY A 69 -13.68 5.10 -12.30
C GLY A 69 -13.95 5.84 -13.60
N LYS A 70 -13.13 5.62 -14.64
CA LYS A 70 -13.28 6.30 -15.94
C LYS A 70 -14.47 5.72 -16.71
N THR A 71 -15.65 6.25 -16.44
CA THR A 71 -16.89 5.84 -17.10
C THR A 71 -16.78 5.85 -18.62
N GLY A 72 -17.20 4.76 -19.28
CA GLY A 72 -17.21 4.63 -20.75
C GLY A 72 -15.88 4.20 -21.35
N VAL A 73 -14.83 4.04 -20.54
CA VAL A 73 -13.59 3.36 -20.92
C VAL A 73 -13.59 2.02 -20.23
N THR A 74 -13.43 0.94 -20.98
CA THR A 74 -13.23 -0.39 -20.38
C THR A 74 -11.75 -0.68 -20.29
N SER A 75 -11.26 -1.05 -19.13
CA SER A 75 -9.88 -1.48 -18.93
C SER A 75 -9.74 -3.00 -18.87
N TYR A 76 -8.69 -3.50 -19.53
CA TYR A 76 -8.31 -4.92 -19.47
C TYR A 76 -6.82 -5.02 -19.13
N VAL A 77 -6.54 -5.31 -17.87
CA VAL A 77 -5.18 -5.33 -17.33
C VAL A 77 -4.69 -6.77 -17.24
N ASN A 78 -3.59 -7.05 -17.94
CA ASN A 78 -2.95 -8.37 -17.98
C ASN A 78 -1.83 -8.43 -16.94
N LEU A 79 -2.00 -9.26 -15.91
CA LEU A 79 -0.95 -9.58 -14.94
C LEU A 79 -0.32 -10.93 -15.32
N THR A 80 0.85 -10.87 -15.97
CA THR A 80 1.60 -12.03 -16.44
C THR A 80 2.77 -12.40 -15.52
N THR A 81 2.99 -11.63 -14.45
CA THR A 81 4.08 -11.78 -13.49
C THR A 81 3.54 -11.86 -12.06
N GLY A 82 4.44 -12.01 -11.07
CA GLY A 82 4.09 -11.82 -9.67
C GLY A 82 4.00 -10.34 -9.30
N ALA A 83 2.99 -9.97 -8.53
CA ALA A 83 2.86 -8.65 -7.88
C ALA A 83 2.27 -8.79 -6.48
N SER A 84 2.57 -7.83 -5.61
CA SER A 84 1.89 -7.66 -4.31
C SER A 84 1.26 -6.27 -4.23
N ILE A 85 0.10 -6.14 -3.61
CA ILE A 85 -0.61 -4.86 -3.42
C ILE A 85 -1.26 -4.81 -2.04
N GLY A 86 -1.58 -3.60 -1.59
CA GLY A 86 -2.43 -3.38 -0.44
C GLY A 86 -3.88 -3.62 -0.82
N ASN A 87 -4.49 -2.64 -1.48
CA ASN A 87 -5.91 -2.67 -1.84
C ASN A 87 -6.09 -2.70 -3.35
N LEU A 88 -7.26 -3.20 -3.80
CA LEU A 88 -7.65 -3.23 -5.20
C LEU A 88 -9.06 -2.64 -5.37
N THR A 89 -9.20 -1.69 -6.29
CA THR A 89 -10.49 -1.18 -6.76
C THR A 89 -10.63 -1.49 -8.25
N LEU A 90 -11.73 -2.14 -8.62
CA LEU A 90 -12.15 -2.44 -9.99
C LEU A 90 -13.54 -1.84 -10.21
N ASP A 91 -13.69 -1.00 -11.21
CA ASP A 91 -14.98 -0.41 -11.55
C ASP A 91 -15.73 -1.22 -12.62
N THR A 92 -16.99 -0.87 -12.84
CA THR A 92 -17.85 -1.62 -13.77
C THR A 92 -17.31 -1.52 -15.20
N GLY A 93 -17.13 -2.67 -15.83
CA GLY A 93 -16.58 -2.79 -17.18
C GLY A 93 -15.09 -3.15 -17.20
N ASP A 94 -14.40 -3.04 -16.05
CA ASP A 94 -12.98 -3.32 -15.95
C ASP A 94 -12.69 -4.77 -15.63
N THR A 95 -11.53 -5.23 -16.11
CA THR A 95 -10.99 -6.55 -15.84
C THR A 95 -9.54 -6.47 -15.42
N LEU A 96 -9.19 -7.09 -14.30
CA LEU A 96 -7.84 -7.53 -13.98
C LEU A 96 -7.75 -9.04 -14.22
N ASP A 97 -6.99 -9.44 -15.23
CA ASP A 97 -6.75 -10.84 -15.58
C ASP A 97 -5.36 -11.28 -15.12
N ILE A 98 -5.31 -12.11 -14.10
CA ILE A 98 -4.13 -12.85 -13.69
C ILE A 98 -3.95 -13.98 -14.71
N ASN A 99 -3.07 -13.76 -15.67
CA ASN A 99 -2.84 -14.70 -16.74
C ASN A 99 -2.01 -15.90 -16.26
N ASN A 100 -1.93 -16.93 -17.10
CA ASN A 100 -1.14 -18.13 -16.85
C ASN A 100 0.29 -17.81 -16.35
N ASN A 101 0.71 -18.47 -15.26
CA ASN A 101 1.97 -18.23 -14.53
C ASN A 101 2.06 -16.88 -13.77
N GLY A 102 1.00 -16.08 -13.79
CA GLY A 102 0.90 -14.86 -13.01
C GLY A 102 0.51 -15.11 -11.55
N GLY A 103 0.68 -14.10 -10.71
CA GLY A 103 0.16 -14.17 -9.36
C GLY A 103 0.02 -12.81 -8.70
N LEU A 104 -1.05 -12.63 -7.95
CA LEU A 104 -1.33 -11.42 -7.18
C LEU A 104 -1.44 -11.76 -5.70
N THR A 105 -0.66 -11.07 -4.86
CA THR A 105 -0.84 -11.08 -3.41
C THR A 105 -1.54 -9.80 -2.98
N ILE A 106 -2.61 -9.91 -2.18
CA ILE A 106 -3.35 -8.78 -1.63
C ILE A 106 -3.24 -8.84 -0.11
N ALA A 107 -2.80 -7.74 0.50
CA ALA A 107 -2.54 -7.67 1.94
C ALA A 107 -3.35 -6.59 2.68
N GLY A 108 -3.99 -5.68 1.94
CA GLY A 108 -4.86 -4.64 2.49
C GLY A 108 -6.26 -5.17 2.79
N PRO A 109 -7.02 -4.49 3.65
CA PRO A 109 -8.25 -5.01 4.22
C PRO A 109 -9.39 -5.21 3.22
N THR A 110 -9.31 -4.64 2.00
CA THR A 110 -10.44 -4.63 1.08
C THR A 110 -10.03 -4.76 -0.39
N VAL A 111 -10.78 -5.59 -1.10
CA VAL A 111 -10.91 -5.57 -2.56
C VAL A 111 -12.31 -5.05 -2.88
N ALA A 112 -12.42 -3.87 -3.47
CA ALA A 112 -13.66 -3.31 -3.97
C ALA A 112 -13.80 -3.67 -5.45
N ASN A 113 -14.54 -4.74 -5.74
CA ASN A 113 -14.68 -5.25 -7.10
C ASN A 113 -16.11 -5.06 -7.62
N ASN A 114 -16.29 -4.10 -8.52
CA ASN A 114 -17.52 -3.89 -9.31
C ASN A 114 -17.36 -4.32 -10.77
N GLY A 115 -16.19 -4.89 -11.13
CA GLY A 115 -15.86 -5.41 -12.45
C GLY A 115 -15.55 -6.91 -12.41
N THR A 116 -14.45 -7.33 -13.02
CA THR A 116 -14.00 -8.73 -13.06
C THR A 116 -12.56 -8.88 -12.60
N LEU A 117 -12.34 -9.65 -11.53
CA LEU A 117 -11.04 -10.21 -11.20
C LEU A 117 -10.99 -11.65 -11.75
N LYS A 118 -10.04 -11.96 -12.62
CA LYS A 118 -10.01 -13.22 -13.37
C LYS A 118 -8.68 -13.94 -13.19
N LEU A 119 -8.74 -15.27 -13.08
CA LEU A 119 -7.56 -16.15 -13.15
C LEU A 119 -7.68 -17.02 -14.40
N SER A 120 -6.71 -16.90 -15.32
CA SER A 120 -6.71 -17.52 -16.64
C SER A 120 -5.54 -18.48 -16.85
N SER A 121 -5.40 -19.47 -15.96
CA SER A 121 -4.41 -20.54 -16.13
C SER A 121 -4.71 -21.38 -17.39
N THR A 122 -3.65 -21.68 -18.13
CA THR A 122 -3.64 -22.63 -19.25
C THR A 122 -2.81 -23.88 -18.93
N GLY A 123 -2.47 -24.10 -17.65
CA GLY A 123 -1.66 -25.23 -17.17
C GLY A 123 -0.56 -24.82 -16.19
N GLY A 124 -0.24 -23.54 -16.09
CA GLY A 124 0.69 -22.97 -15.11
C GLY A 124 -0.01 -22.49 -13.84
N ALA A 125 0.70 -22.52 -12.71
CA ALA A 125 0.21 -21.98 -11.45
C ALA A 125 -0.20 -20.51 -11.61
N THR A 126 -1.46 -20.20 -11.33
CA THR A 126 -2.05 -18.86 -11.49
C THR A 126 -2.80 -18.55 -10.22
N ASP A 127 -2.26 -17.60 -9.44
CA ASP A 127 -2.59 -17.52 -8.02
C ASP A 127 -3.13 -16.15 -7.63
N LEU A 128 -4.22 -16.16 -6.87
CA LEU A 128 -4.65 -15.04 -6.03
C LEU A 128 -4.37 -15.42 -4.57
N ARG A 129 -3.47 -14.68 -3.94
CA ARG A 129 -2.95 -14.97 -2.59
C ARG A 129 -3.41 -13.89 -1.61
N ILE A 130 -3.97 -14.32 -0.49
CA ILE A 130 -4.54 -13.45 0.52
C ILE A 130 -3.62 -13.42 1.73
N SER A 131 -3.05 -12.25 2.04
CA SER A 131 -2.19 -12.04 3.22
C SER A 131 -2.98 -11.29 4.28
N GLY A 132 -3.32 -11.97 5.38
CA GLY A 132 -4.22 -11.42 6.40
C GLY A 132 -5.71 -11.49 6.02
N SER A 133 -6.53 -10.69 6.71
CA SER A 133 -7.98 -10.65 6.51
C SER A 133 -8.36 -9.64 5.42
N VAL A 134 -8.86 -10.14 4.29
CA VAL A 134 -9.26 -9.32 3.13
C VAL A 134 -10.74 -9.53 2.83
N THR A 135 -11.51 -8.45 2.81
CA THR A 135 -12.92 -8.47 2.40
C THR A 135 -13.04 -8.22 0.91
N PHE A 136 -13.68 -9.14 0.19
CA PHE A 136 -14.09 -8.91 -1.20
C PHE A 136 -15.50 -8.31 -1.19
N ALA A 137 -15.57 -7.02 -1.49
CA ALA A 137 -16.80 -6.23 -1.54
C ALA A 137 -17.13 -5.82 -2.99
N GLY A 138 -18.32 -5.26 -3.19
CA GLY A 138 -18.79 -4.81 -4.50
C GLY A 138 -19.73 -5.80 -5.18
N SER A 139 -20.14 -5.47 -6.41
CA SER A 139 -21.12 -6.23 -7.20
C SER A 139 -20.49 -7.08 -8.31
N GLY A 140 -19.18 -7.03 -8.46
CA GLY A 140 -18.41 -7.69 -9.50
C GLY A 140 -18.18 -9.18 -9.24
N THR A 141 -17.31 -9.79 -10.06
CA THR A 141 -17.03 -11.23 -10.00
C THR A 141 -15.55 -11.54 -9.79
N LEU A 142 -15.29 -12.61 -9.06
CA LEU A 142 -14.04 -13.36 -9.13
C LEU A 142 -14.27 -14.58 -10.04
N THR A 143 -13.60 -14.64 -11.18
CA THR A 143 -13.76 -15.71 -12.17
C THR A 143 -12.53 -16.61 -12.22
N LEU A 144 -12.72 -17.90 -11.97
CA LEU A 144 -11.70 -18.93 -12.20
C LEU A 144 -11.93 -19.56 -13.57
N GLY A 145 -10.93 -19.54 -14.45
CA GLY A 145 -11.02 -20.02 -15.83
C GLY A 145 -11.16 -21.54 -16.01
N GLY A 146 -11.61 -22.29 -14.99
CA GLY A 146 -11.91 -23.72 -15.06
C GLY A 146 -10.71 -24.68 -15.00
N ASN A 147 -9.47 -24.19 -15.13
CA ASN A 147 -8.27 -24.99 -14.91
C ASN A 147 -7.96 -25.13 -13.40
N SER A 148 -7.53 -26.31 -12.94
CA SER A 148 -7.18 -26.59 -11.53
C SER A 148 -6.03 -25.74 -11.00
N ASN A 149 -5.21 -25.19 -11.89
CA ASN A 149 -4.10 -24.31 -11.53
C ASN A 149 -4.52 -22.84 -11.36
N ASN A 150 -5.82 -22.54 -11.46
CA ASN A 150 -6.39 -21.31 -10.92
C ASN A 150 -6.62 -21.49 -9.42
N ARG A 151 -5.87 -20.79 -8.57
CA ARG A 151 -5.86 -21.03 -7.12
C ARG A 151 -6.14 -19.74 -6.36
N VAL A 152 -6.96 -19.85 -5.32
CA VAL A 152 -7.23 -18.78 -4.35
C VAL A 152 -6.94 -19.34 -2.96
N PHE A 153 -6.02 -18.73 -2.22
CA PHE A 153 -5.62 -19.25 -0.91
C PHE A 153 -5.05 -18.16 0.01
N GLY A 154 -5.18 -18.38 1.31
CA GLY A 154 -4.53 -17.57 2.34
C GLY A 154 -3.06 -17.95 2.54
N LEU A 155 -2.24 -16.97 2.92
CA LEU A 155 -0.81 -17.16 3.22
C LEU A 155 -0.51 -17.40 4.70
N GLU A 156 -1.37 -16.90 5.58
CA GLU A 156 -1.16 -17.01 7.03
C GLU A 156 -1.48 -18.43 7.52
N ALA A 157 -0.53 -19.05 8.21
CA ALA A 157 -0.73 -20.35 8.84
C ALA A 157 -1.66 -20.26 10.08
N THR A 158 -1.82 -19.05 10.64
CA THR A 158 -2.72 -18.76 11.75
C THR A 158 -3.53 -17.52 11.39
N PRO A 159 -4.87 -17.58 11.37
CA PRO A 159 -5.69 -16.41 11.11
C PRO A 159 -5.41 -15.30 12.13
N THR A 160 -5.01 -14.12 11.66
CA THR A 160 -5.00 -12.91 12.48
C THR A 160 -6.35 -12.22 12.29
N ALA A 161 -7.14 -12.22 13.37
CA ALA A 161 -8.42 -11.50 13.46
C ALA A 161 -8.20 -10.00 13.66
#